data_AF-T0Z3P9-F1
#
_entry.id   AF-T0Z3P9-F1
#
_cell.length_a   1.000
_cell.length_b   1.000
_cell.length_c   1.000
_cell.angle_alpha   90.00
_cell.angle_beta   90.00
_cell.angle_gamma   90.00
#
_symmetry.space_group_name_H-M   'P 1'
#
loop_
_entity.id
_entity.type
_entity.pdbx_description
1 polymer ?
#
loop_
_entity_poly.entity_id
_entity_poly.type
_entity_poly.pdbx_seq_one_letter_code
_entity_poly.pdbx_strand_id
1 'polypeptide(L)'
;QIVLAVAGDERVMLLAALTVFFAAFNIMEASLPSLVTTTAPTAATGTATGVYSSSQFLGIFVGGAVGGWVYQHAGTGAVFEFNGVLAALWLVLAATMRPPTYLASRVLRLGEGARDARQLAAALREVPGVAEAVVVAEEGVAYLKVDSRVYDVRRAAQVAGTPPETQSA
;
A
#
# COMPACT_ATOMS: atom_id res chain seq x y z
N GLN A 1 11.50 -26.68 25.68
CA GLN A 1 10.77 -27.19 26.87
C GLN A 1 9.64 -26.27 27.33
N ILE A 2 9.80 -24.94 27.35
CA ILE A 2 8.67 -24.00 27.62
C ILE A 2 7.54 -24.14 26.57
N VAL A 3 7.88 -24.30 25.29
CA VAL A 3 6.90 -24.56 24.22
C VAL A 3 6.15 -25.90 24.38
N LEU A 4 6.76 -26.90 25.04
CA LEU A 4 6.13 -28.20 25.34
C LEU A 4 5.32 -28.18 26.64
N ALA A 5 5.73 -27.37 27.63
CA ALA A 5 4.98 -27.16 28.88
C ALA A 5 3.75 -26.27 28.68
N VAL A 6 3.79 -25.36 27.71
CA VAL A 6 2.68 -24.49 27.31
C VAL A 6 1.73 -25.18 26.31
N ALA A 7 2.22 -26.14 25.54
CA ALA A 7 1.41 -26.93 24.59
C ALA A 7 0.44 -27.94 25.26
N GLY A 8 0.49 -28.10 26.59
CA GLY A 8 -0.45 -28.96 27.31
C GLY A 8 -1.84 -28.35 27.52
N ASP A 9 -2.01 -27.06 27.23
CA ASP A 9 -3.25 -26.33 27.48
C ASP A 9 -3.78 -25.76 26.14
N GLU A 10 -4.85 -26.35 25.60
CA GLU A 10 -5.43 -26.00 24.29
C GLU A 10 -5.71 -24.49 24.16
N ARG A 11 -5.96 -23.82 25.31
CA ARG A 11 -6.22 -22.39 25.41
C ARG A 11 -5.00 -21.54 25.09
N VAL A 12 -3.81 -21.94 25.54
CA VAL A 12 -2.60 -21.15 25.27
C VAL A 12 -2.17 -21.30 23.82
N MET A 13 -2.33 -22.49 23.25
CA MET A 13 -2.08 -22.70 21.82
C MET A 13 -3.03 -21.84 20.96
N LEU A 14 -4.30 -21.76 21.33
CA LEU A 14 -5.28 -20.90 20.64
C LEU A 14 -4.94 -19.42 20.77
N LEU A 15 -4.56 -18.94 21.96
CA LEU A 15 -4.13 -17.55 22.17
C LEU A 15 -2.86 -17.21 21.38
N ALA A 16 -1.89 -18.11 21.33
CA ALA A 16 -0.68 -17.93 20.55
C ALA A 16 -1.00 -17.87 19.05
N ALA A 17 -1.81 -18.79 18.53
CA ALA A 17 -2.24 -18.81 17.14
C ALA A 17 -3.01 -17.54 16.76
N LEU A 18 -3.93 -17.09 17.63
CA LEU A 18 -4.70 -15.86 17.43
C LEU A 18 -3.78 -14.63 17.42
N THR A 19 -2.80 -14.59 18.30
CA THR A 19 -1.80 -13.50 18.36
C THR A 19 -1.00 -13.42 17.06
N VAL A 20 -0.50 -14.56 16.57
CA VAL A 20 0.24 -14.64 15.29
C VAL A 20 -0.67 -14.24 14.12
N PHE A 21 -1.92 -14.71 14.10
CA PHE A 21 -2.89 -14.33 13.09
C PHE A 21 -3.13 -12.83 13.07
N PHE A 22 -3.42 -12.21 14.23
CA PHE A 22 -3.62 -10.75 14.31
C PHE A 22 -2.38 -9.98 13.91
N ALA A 23 -1.17 -10.40 14.33
CA ALA A 23 0.07 -9.74 13.92
C ALA A 23 0.25 -9.77 12.39
N ALA A 24 0.08 -10.95 11.77
CA ALA A 24 0.17 -11.10 10.33
C ALA A 24 -0.93 -10.30 9.59
N PHE A 25 -2.17 -10.35 10.09
CA PHE A 25 -3.29 -9.61 9.54
C PHE A 25 -3.07 -8.09 9.62
N ASN A 26 -2.62 -7.56 10.75
CA ASN A 26 -2.34 -6.13 10.91
C ASN A 26 -1.23 -5.65 9.96
N ILE A 27 -0.16 -6.45 9.79
CA ILE A 27 0.91 -6.13 8.83
C ILE A 27 0.35 -6.11 7.40
N MET A 28 -0.45 -7.12 7.04
CA MET A 28 -1.08 -7.22 5.72
C MET A 28 -2.07 -6.07 5.47
N GLU A 29 -2.94 -5.77 6.45
CA GLU A 29 -3.93 -4.70 6.40
C GLU A 29 -3.27 -3.32 6.30
N ALA A 30 -2.14 -3.09 6.98
CA ALA A 30 -1.37 -1.86 6.83
C ALA A 30 -0.68 -1.77 5.45
N SER A 31 -0.27 -2.90 4.88
CA SER A 31 0.46 -2.95 3.61
C SER A 31 -0.46 -2.74 2.40
N LEU A 32 -1.69 -3.27 2.42
CA LEU A 32 -2.59 -3.24 1.26
C LEU A 32 -2.99 -1.80 0.82
N PRO A 33 -3.45 -0.89 1.69
CA PRO A 33 -3.74 0.50 1.33
C PRO A 33 -2.50 1.23 0.80
N SER A 34 -1.33 0.96 1.40
CA SER A 34 -0.06 1.51 0.94
C SER A 34 0.25 1.07 -0.49
N LEU A 35 0.10 -0.21 -0.80
CA LEU A 35 0.30 -0.75 -2.15
C LEU A 35 -0.70 -0.19 -3.16
N VAL A 36 -1.97 -0.05 -2.79
CA VAL A 36 -3.02 0.52 -3.66
C VAL A 36 -2.70 1.97 -4.03
N THR A 37 -2.31 2.79 -3.06
CA THR A 37 -2.02 4.22 -3.30
C THR A 37 -0.67 4.46 -3.99
N THR A 38 0.32 3.60 -3.74
CA THR A 38 1.62 3.69 -4.43
C THR A 38 1.53 3.24 -5.89
N THR A 39 0.72 2.22 -6.19
CA THR A 39 0.53 1.69 -7.56
C THR A 39 -0.43 2.52 -8.40
N ALA A 40 -1.40 3.19 -7.79
CA ALA A 40 -2.34 4.05 -8.51
C ALA A 40 -1.65 5.29 -9.12
N PRO A 41 -2.08 5.79 -10.30
CA PRO A 41 -1.67 7.09 -10.80
C PRO A 41 -1.97 8.19 -9.79
N THR A 42 -1.13 9.22 -9.68
CA THR A 42 -1.28 10.29 -8.68
C THR A 42 -2.66 10.94 -8.76
N ALA A 43 -3.18 11.16 -9.98
CA ALA A 43 -4.51 11.73 -10.23
C ALA A 43 -5.69 10.82 -9.84
N ALA A 44 -5.48 9.50 -9.73
CA ALA A 44 -6.53 8.50 -9.47
C ALA A 44 -6.41 7.83 -8.10
N THR A 45 -5.51 8.30 -7.24
CA THR A 45 -5.26 7.75 -5.90
C THR A 45 -6.54 7.67 -5.06
N GLY A 46 -7.38 8.72 -5.10
CA GLY A 46 -8.66 8.74 -4.37
C GLY A 46 -9.65 7.68 -4.86
N THR A 47 -9.75 7.50 -6.18
CA THR A 47 -10.60 6.45 -6.79
C THR A 47 -10.09 5.05 -6.40
N ALA A 48 -8.78 4.83 -6.43
CA ALA A 48 -8.18 3.55 -6.06
C ALA A 48 -8.45 3.20 -4.59
N THR A 49 -8.28 4.16 -3.67
CA THR A 49 -8.63 3.98 -2.25
C THR A 49 -10.13 3.74 -2.08
N GLY A 50 -10.99 4.44 -2.83
CA GLY A 50 -12.43 4.22 -2.81
C GLY A 50 -12.82 2.80 -3.23
N VAL A 51 -12.28 2.29 -4.34
CA VAL A 51 -12.49 0.92 -4.80
C VAL A 51 -11.99 -0.10 -3.77
N TYR A 52 -10.84 0.15 -3.14
CA TYR A 52 -10.32 -0.69 -2.06
C TYR A 52 -11.30 -0.75 -0.88
N SER A 53 -11.77 0.39 -0.37
CA SER A 53 -12.72 0.43 0.75
C SER A 53 -14.06 -0.23 0.41
N SER A 54 -14.61 0.00 -0.78
CA SER A 54 -15.82 -0.69 -1.23
C SER A 54 -15.64 -2.19 -1.29
N SER A 55 -14.50 -2.66 -1.81
CA SER A 55 -14.16 -4.08 -1.86
C SER A 55 -13.96 -4.68 -0.47
N GLN A 56 -13.36 -3.92 0.46
CA GLN A 56 -13.19 -4.32 1.86
C GLN A 56 -14.53 -4.51 2.55
N PHE A 57 -15.44 -3.53 2.44
CA PHE A 57 -16.78 -3.65 3.02
C PHE A 57 -17.59 -4.78 2.39
N LEU A 58 -17.50 -4.97 1.08
CA LEU A 58 -18.13 -6.09 0.40
C LEU A 58 -17.58 -7.43 0.91
N GLY A 59 -16.26 -7.53 1.07
CA GLY A 59 -15.60 -8.72 1.63
C GLY A 59 -16.02 -9.01 3.07
N ILE A 60 -16.10 -8.00 3.93
CA ILE A 60 -16.59 -8.13 5.32
C ILE A 60 -18.05 -8.61 5.32
N PHE A 61 -18.89 -8.02 4.48
CA PHE A 61 -20.31 -8.38 4.39
C PHE A 61 -20.50 -9.82 3.88
N VAL A 62 -19.91 -10.15 2.74
CA VAL A 62 -20.02 -11.48 2.13
C VAL A 62 -19.37 -12.54 3.03
N GLY A 63 -18.19 -12.25 3.57
CA GLY A 63 -17.50 -13.13 4.51
C GLY A 63 -18.31 -13.38 5.78
N GLY A 64 -18.94 -12.35 6.34
CA GLY A 64 -19.83 -12.48 7.49
C GLY A 64 -21.10 -13.28 7.18
N ALA A 65 -21.75 -13.02 6.05
CA ALA A 65 -22.96 -13.72 5.64
C ALA A 65 -22.69 -15.21 5.33
N VAL A 66 -21.67 -15.49 4.50
CA VAL A 66 -21.30 -16.86 4.12
C VAL A 66 -20.74 -17.61 5.33
N GLY A 67 -19.85 -16.98 6.11
CA GLY A 67 -19.29 -17.58 7.32
C GLY A 67 -20.36 -17.90 8.37
N GLY A 68 -21.33 -16.98 8.57
CA GLY A 68 -22.48 -17.22 9.45
C GLY A 68 -23.38 -18.36 8.96
N TRP A 69 -23.63 -18.44 7.65
CA TRP A 69 -24.39 -19.54 7.06
C TRP A 69 -23.69 -20.89 7.23
N VAL A 70 -22.37 -20.95 6.96
CA VAL A 70 -21.56 -22.16 7.18
C VAL A 70 -21.57 -22.56 8.66
N TYR A 71 -21.41 -21.60 9.57
CA TYR A 71 -21.45 -21.83 11.01
C TYR A 71 -22.78 -22.47 11.45
N GLN A 72 -23.91 -21.95 10.94
CA GLN A 72 -25.24 -22.46 11.31
C GLN A 72 -25.49 -23.89 10.84
N HIS A 73 -24.98 -24.28 9.67
CA HIS A 73 -25.29 -25.59 9.06
C HIS A 73 -24.23 -26.67 9.32
N ALA A 74 -22.96 -26.29 9.43
CA ALA A 74 -21.83 -27.21 9.53
C ALA A 74 -20.96 -26.98 10.77
N GLY A 75 -21.32 -26.01 11.61
CA GLY A 75 -20.66 -25.73 12.88
C GLY A 75 -19.30 -25.04 12.74
N THR A 76 -18.59 -24.92 13.86
CA THR A 76 -17.35 -24.14 13.97
C THR A 76 -16.19 -24.73 13.14
N GLY A 77 -16.06 -26.06 13.09
CA GLY A 77 -14.98 -26.72 12.36
C GLY A 77 -14.99 -26.40 10.86
N ALA A 78 -16.18 -26.43 10.25
CA ALA A 78 -16.36 -26.11 8.84
C ALA A 78 -16.01 -24.65 8.50
N VAL A 79 -16.19 -23.71 9.44
CA VAL A 79 -15.78 -22.31 9.24
C VAL A 79 -14.27 -22.19 9.16
N PHE A 80 -13.54 -22.90 10.02
CA PHE A 80 -12.06 -22.91 9.99
C PHE A 80 -11.53 -23.57 8.72
N GLU A 81 -12.11 -24.69 8.28
CA GLU A 81 -11.75 -25.35 7.02
C GLU A 81 -12.03 -24.45 5.82
N PHE A 82 -13.21 -23.83 5.75
CA PHE A 82 -13.58 -22.88 4.70
C PHE A 82 -12.62 -21.69 4.65
N ASN A 83 -12.31 -21.08 5.79
CA ASN A 83 -11.34 -19.99 5.87
C ASN A 83 -9.93 -20.44 5.46
N GLY A 84 -9.53 -21.65 5.83
CA GLY A 84 -8.24 -22.24 5.44
C GLY A 84 -8.12 -22.42 3.93
N VAL A 85 -9.16 -22.94 3.27
CA VAL A 85 -9.21 -23.07 1.80
C VAL A 85 -9.16 -21.70 1.12
N LEU A 86 -9.91 -20.73 1.64
CA LEU A 86 -9.93 -19.38 1.08
C LEU A 86 -8.56 -18.68 1.23
N ALA A 87 -7.90 -18.83 2.38
CA ALA A 87 -6.56 -18.32 2.61
C ALA A 87 -5.52 -18.99 1.70
N ALA A 88 -5.62 -20.30 1.47
CA ALA A 88 -4.74 -21.02 0.54
C ALA A 88 -4.93 -20.53 -0.90
N LEU A 89 -6.18 -20.35 -1.34
CA LEU A 89 -6.49 -19.79 -2.67
C LEU A 89 -5.91 -18.38 -2.82
N TRP A 90 -6.09 -17.53 -1.81
CA TRP A 90 -5.48 -16.19 -1.80
C TRP A 90 -3.96 -16.25 -1.87
N LEU A 91 -3.32 -17.14 -1.13
CA LEU A 91 -1.86 -17.30 -1.13
C LEU A 91 -1.32 -17.70 -2.51
N VAL A 92 -2.01 -18.61 -3.21
CA VAL A 92 -1.66 -18.98 -4.59
C VAL A 92 -1.75 -17.76 -5.51
N LEU A 93 -2.83 -16.98 -5.42
CA LEU A 93 -2.99 -15.76 -6.22
C LEU A 93 -1.88 -14.74 -5.90
N ALA A 94 -1.62 -14.48 -4.62
CA ALA A 94 -0.59 -13.55 -4.17
C ALA A 94 0.81 -13.97 -4.65
N ALA A 95 1.13 -15.27 -4.62
CA ALA A 95 2.40 -15.80 -5.10
C ALA A 95 2.61 -15.61 -6.62
N THR A 96 1.53 -15.48 -7.40
CA THR A 96 1.61 -15.22 -8.84
C THR A 96 1.71 -13.73 -9.22
N MET A 97 1.54 -12.82 -8.25
CA MET A 97 1.59 -11.38 -8.52
C MET A 97 3.04 -10.90 -8.73
N ARG A 98 3.23 -9.99 -9.69
CA ARG A 98 4.53 -9.32 -9.90
C ARG A 98 4.76 -8.28 -8.81
N PRO A 99 5.97 -8.19 -8.24
CA PRO A 99 6.26 -7.19 -7.22
C PRO A 99 6.11 -5.78 -7.81
N PRO A 100 5.41 -4.86 -7.13
CA PRO A 100 5.24 -3.49 -7.59
C PRO A 100 6.59 -2.75 -7.57
N THR A 101 6.80 -1.86 -8.54
CA THR A 101 7.99 -1.00 -8.54
C THR A 101 7.86 -0.01 -7.39
N TYR A 102 8.82 -0.02 -6.47
CA TYR A 102 8.80 0.80 -5.26
C TYR A 102 9.09 2.27 -5.62
N LEU A 103 8.07 2.97 -6.11
CA LEU A 103 8.15 4.40 -6.39
C LEU A 103 7.93 5.19 -5.10
N ALA A 104 8.94 5.93 -4.68
CA ALA A 104 8.83 6.83 -3.53
C ALA A 104 8.13 8.12 -3.94
N SER A 105 7.19 8.58 -3.12
CA SER A 105 6.61 9.91 -3.28
C SER A 105 7.56 10.96 -2.69
N ARG A 106 7.93 11.96 -3.48
CA ARG A 106 8.79 13.09 -3.09
C ARG A 106 8.08 14.39 -3.42
N VAL A 107 8.12 15.33 -2.48
CA VAL A 107 7.61 16.68 -2.69
C VAL A 107 8.80 17.60 -2.93
N LEU A 108 8.75 18.34 -4.04
CA LEU A 108 9.78 19.30 -4.43
C LEU A 108 9.17 20.70 -4.42
N ARG A 109 9.79 21.65 -3.71
CA ARG A 109 9.34 23.04 -3.72
C ARG A 109 9.80 23.72 -5.01
N LEU A 110 8.91 24.51 -5.62
CA LEU A 110 9.19 25.27 -6.84
C LEU A 110 9.85 26.60 -6.49
N GLY A 111 10.81 27.02 -7.32
CA GLY A 111 11.37 28.37 -7.25
C GLY A 111 10.38 29.45 -7.71
N GLU A 112 10.62 30.70 -7.31
CA GLU A 112 9.84 31.85 -7.76
C GLU A 112 9.94 32.00 -9.29
N GLY A 113 8.85 31.72 -10.02
CA GLY A 113 8.83 31.80 -11.49
C GLY A 113 8.14 30.66 -12.23
N ALA A 114 7.61 29.65 -11.53
CA ALA A 114 6.85 28.54 -12.12
C ALA A 114 5.46 28.97 -12.64
N ARG A 115 5.43 29.82 -13.68
CA ARG A 115 4.17 30.29 -14.29
C ARG A 115 3.51 29.26 -15.20
N ASP A 116 4.26 28.26 -15.67
CA ASP A 116 3.76 27.19 -16.53
C ASP A 116 3.92 25.81 -15.89
N ALA A 117 2.92 25.42 -15.09
CA ALA A 117 2.89 24.14 -14.39
C ALA A 117 2.98 22.94 -15.33
N ARG A 118 2.41 23.04 -16.54
CA ARG A 118 2.39 21.92 -17.50
C ARG A 118 3.77 21.70 -18.11
N GLN A 119 4.42 22.78 -18.52
CA GLN A 119 5.75 22.70 -19.09
C GLN A 119 6.77 22.23 -18.05
N LEU A 120 6.65 22.70 -16.80
CA LEU A 120 7.50 22.26 -15.71
C LEU A 120 7.28 20.78 -15.34
N ALA A 121 6.02 20.32 -15.32
CA ALA A 121 5.71 18.90 -15.12
C ALA A 121 6.31 18.01 -16.23
N ALA A 122 6.27 18.47 -17.48
CA ALA A 122 6.88 17.76 -18.60
C ALA A 122 8.40 17.67 -18.45
N ALA A 123 9.08 18.77 -18.10
CA ALA A 123 10.51 18.79 -17.87
C ALA A 123 10.95 17.91 -16.68
N LEU A 124 10.17 17.88 -15.59
CA LEU A 124 10.44 17.03 -14.43
C LEU A 124 10.31 15.53 -14.75
N ARG A 125 9.44 15.14 -15.70
CA ARG A 125 9.32 13.75 -16.16
C ARG A 125 10.52 13.27 -16.99
N GLU A 126 11.28 14.18 -17.58
CA GLU A 126 12.52 13.83 -18.30
C GLU A 126 13.70 13.56 -17.36
N VAL A 127 13.56 13.86 -16.06
CA VAL A 127 14.61 13.59 -15.08
C VAL A 127 14.73 12.08 -14.83
N PRO A 128 15.94 11.51 -14.89
CA PRO A 128 16.16 10.08 -14.61
C PRO A 128 15.57 9.66 -13.26
N GLY A 129 14.80 8.57 -13.29
CA GLY A 129 14.14 8.04 -12.11
C GLY A 129 12.80 8.69 -11.76
N VAL A 130 12.32 9.71 -12.49
CA VAL A 130 10.96 10.24 -12.29
C VAL A 130 9.94 9.45 -13.12
N ALA A 131 9.07 8.70 -12.44
CA ALA A 131 8.00 7.94 -13.09
C ALA A 131 6.74 8.79 -13.31
N GLU A 132 6.44 9.70 -12.37
CA GLU A 132 5.32 10.63 -12.49
C GLU A 132 5.69 11.98 -11.88
N ALA A 133 5.25 13.06 -12.50
CA ALA A 133 5.37 14.41 -11.96
C ALA A 133 4.03 15.15 -12.11
N VAL A 134 3.58 15.75 -11.01
CA VAL A 134 2.39 16.59 -10.93
C VAL A 134 2.78 17.90 -10.25
N VAL A 135 2.58 19.02 -10.94
CA VAL A 135 2.94 20.36 -10.46
C VAL A 135 1.68 21.09 -10.01
N VAL A 136 1.67 21.54 -8.75
CA VAL A 136 0.61 22.33 -8.14
C VAL A 136 1.13 23.74 -7.95
N ALA A 137 0.95 24.59 -8.96
CA ALA A 137 1.49 25.95 -8.97
C ALA A 137 0.90 26.84 -7.86
N GLU A 138 -0.35 26.61 -7.47
CA GLU A 138 -1.00 27.35 -6.37
C GLU A 138 -0.32 27.12 -5.01
N GLU A 139 0.20 25.91 -4.79
CA GLU A 139 0.91 25.53 -3.57
C GLU A 139 2.43 25.72 -3.68
N GLY A 140 2.93 26.03 -4.88
CA GLY A 140 4.37 26.15 -5.14
C GLY A 140 5.13 24.83 -4.96
N VAL A 141 4.48 23.68 -5.20
CA VAL A 141 5.10 22.35 -5.05
C VAL A 141 4.90 21.45 -6.27
N ALA A 142 5.82 20.52 -6.47
CA ALA A 142 5.71 19.42 -7.40
C ALA A 142 5.76 18.08 -6.64
N TYR A 143 4.74 17.26 -6.86
CA TYR A 143 4.68 15.88 -6.37
C TYR A 143 5.32 14.97 -7.42
N LEU A 144 6.36 14.25 -7.02
CA LEU A 144 7.11 13.33 -7.86
C LEU A 144 6.96 11.90 -7.34
N LYS A 145 6.61 10.96 -8.20
CA LYS A 145 6.81 9.52 -7.94
C LYS A 145 8.12 9.12 -8.58
N VAL A 146 9.09 8.70 -7.77
CA VAL A 146 10.46 8.46 -8.21
C VAL A 146 10.96 7.07 -7.84
N ASP A 147 11.69 6.43 -8.75
CA ASP A 147 12.50 5.26 -8.41
C ASP A 147 13.70 5.73 -7.57
N SER A 148 13.68 5.37 -6.28
CA SER A 148 14.71 5.78 -5.33
C SER A 148 16.11 5.24 -5.68
N ARG A 149 16.22 4.25 -6.56
CA ARG A 149 17.50 3.67 -6.98
C ARG A 149 18.22 4.52 -8.04
N VAL A 150 17.49 5.28 -8.84
CA VAL A 150 18.02 5.97 -10.04
C VAL A 150 17.74 7.48 -10.00
N TYR A 151 16.91 7.94 -9.06
CA TYR A 151 16.48 9.33 -8.98
C TYR A 151 17.64 10.33 -8.78
N ASP A 152 17.78 11.25 -9.74
CA ASP A 152 18.73 12.35 -9.66
C ASP A 152 18.10 13.59 -9.00
N VAL A 153 18.35 13.71 -7.70
CA VAL A 153 17.87 14.82 -6.86
C VAL A 153 18.37 16.19 -7.35
N ARG A 154 19.62 16.27 -7.84
CA ARG A 154 20.24 17.55 -8.24
C ARG A 154 19.62 18.05 -9.54
N ARG A 155 19.43 17.15 -10.49
CA ARG A 155 18.78 17.45 -11.77
C ARG A 155 17.33 17.90 -11.57
N ALA A 156 16.58 17.23 -10.70
CA ALA A 156 15.21 17.62 -10.35
C ALA A 156 15.15 19.03 -9.72
N ALA A 157 16.04 19.33 -8.77
CA ALA A 157 16.10 20.65 -8.14
C ALA A 157 16.47 21.78 -9.12
N GLN A 158 17.40 21.51 -10.06
CA GLN A 158 17.77 22.46 -11.10
C GLN A 158 16.58 22.76 -12.03
N VAL A 159 15.84 21.73 -12.44
CA VAL A 159 14.64 21.89 -13.29
C VAL A 159 13.54 22.66 -12.56
N ALA A 160 13.39 22.46 -11.25
CA ALA A 160 12.38 23.18 -10.45
C ALA A 160 12.79 24.59 -10.01
N GLY A 161 14.03 25.00 -10.27
CA GLY A 161 14.55 26.32 -9.88
C GLY A 161 14.68 26.50 -8.37
N THR A 162 14.78 25.40 -7.60
CA THR A 162 14.88 25.45 -6.14
C THR A 162 16.32 25.78 -5.71
N PRO A 163 16.56 26.72 -4.77
CA PRO A 163 17.90 26.99 -4.26
C PRO A 163 18.47 25.77 -3.50
N PRO A 164 19.80 25.55 -3.53
CA PRO A 164 20.46 24.31 -3.09
C PRO A 164 20.34 23.95 -1.59
N GLU A 165 19.66 24.77 -0.79
CA GLU A 165 19.60 24.68 0.68
C GLU A 165 18.38 23.96 1.26
N THR A 166 17.39 23.53 0.47
CA THR A 166 16.25 22.75 1.01
C THR A 166 16.58 21.25 1.13
N GLN A 167 17.70 20.95 1.79
CA GLN A 167 18.11 19.64 2.26
C GLN A 167 17.78 19.51 3.76
N SER A 168 16.60 19.03 4.12
CA SER A 168 16.37 18.09 5.25
C SER A 168 14.89 18.06 5.64
N ALA A 169 14.29 16.88 5.49
CA ALA A 169 13.26 16.24 6.33
C ALA A 169 12.35 15.38 5.44
#